data_AF-A0A3A8HQH3-F1
#
_entry.id   AF-A0A3A8HQH3-F1
#
_cell.length_a   1.000
_cell.length_b   1.000
_cell.length_c   1.000
_cell.angle_alpha   90.00
_cell.angle_beta   90.00
_cell.angle_gamma   90.00
#
_symmetry.space_group_name_H-M   'P 1'
#
loop_
_entity.id
_entity.type
_entity.pdbx_description
1 polymer ?
#
loop_
_entity_poly.entity_id
_entity_poly.type
_entity_poly.pdbx_seq_one_letter_code
_entity_poly.pdbx_strand_id
1 'polypeptide(L)'
;MSTKEHRKNDLEQPEISQQAMAQLFRGELSRSDTWRTRLDTTTNWALTTTAAVISFGFASQESSHVTFLVGIWMVVSFLLIEARRYRYYDLWNRRVRLLEDGWWAPMLRHEPVDPDALRELAVEMSRPQIQLSLVSAIATRLNRAYGPILIVLLVTWFFKVYSHPRPPRDFGDFVDRAHVAWIPGPVVMAALLFLTLAAAYLFTASFFIRSPLGELRTRPRGRRAALWESFYRPYAIQRRKRPRPPGARAGAQRPPAPFDRH
;
A
#
# COMPACT_ATOMS: atom_id res chain seq x y z
N MET A 1 -19.66 -61.51 10.67
CA MET A 1 -18.67 -61.17 9.61
C MET A 1 -19.35 -60.14 8.70
N SER A 2 -19.22 -58.85 9.03
CA SER A 2 -19.89 -57.75 8.30
C SER A 2 -18.84 -57.08 7.42
N THR A 3 -18.90 -57.36 6.13
CA THR A 3 -18.08 -56.76 5.08
C THR A 3 -18.34 -55.25 5.07
N LYS A 4 -17.37 -54.44 5.48
CA LYS A 4 -17.41 -52.99 5.28
C LYS A 4 -17.26 -52.72 3.79
N GLU A 5 -18.37 -52.38 3.17
CA GLU A 5 -18.45 -51.87 1.81
C GLU A 5 -17.58 -50.60 1.70
N HIS A 6 -16.42 -50.71 1.04
CA HIS A 6 -15.55 -49.58 0.75
C HIS A 6 -16.31 -48.62 -0.17
N ARG A 7 -16.70 -47.46 0.36
CA ARG A 7 -17.39 -46.43 -0.42
C ARG A 7 -16.42 -45.93 -1.48
N LYS A 8 -16.81 -46.06 -2.75
CA LYS A 8 -16.06 -45.70 -3.97
C LYS A 8 -15.56 -44.24 -4.08
N ASN A 9 -15.76 -43.43 -3.04
CA ASN A 9 -15.40 -42.01 -2.95
C ASN A 9 -14.36 -41.69 -1.87
N ASP A 10 -13.83 -42.68 -1.16
CA ASP A 10 -12.71 -42.49 -0.23
C ASP A 10 -11.40 -42.46 -1.04
N LEU A 11 -11.25 -41.48 -1.94
CA LEU A 11 -9.91 -41.07 -2.37
C LEU A 11 -9.27 -40.49 -1.11
N GLU A 12 -8.35 -41.23 -0.49
CA GLU A 12 -7.50 -40.70 0.58
C GLU A 12 -6.95 -39.36 0.09
N GLN A 13 -7.42 -38.27 0.69
CA GLN A 13 -6.93 -36.95 0.31
C GLN A 13 -5.44 -36.95 0.64
N PRO A 14 -4.55 -36.74 -0.33
CA PRO A 14 -3.13 -36.73 -0.03
C PRO A 14 -2.87 -35.61 0.99
N GLU A 15 -2.39 -35.98 2.17
CA GLU A 15 -2.00 -35.01 3.17
C GLU A 15 -0.91 -34.11 2.57
N ILE A 16 -1.07 -32.80 2.71
CA ILE A 16 -0.08 -31.86 2.19
C ILE A 16 1.20 -32.03 3.01
N SER A 17 2.24 -32.59 2.39
CA SER A 17 3.53 -32.79 3.05
C SER A 17 4.16 -31.46 3.43
N GLN A 18 4.96 -31.46 4.50
CA GLN A 18 5.71 -30.26 4.91
C GLN A 18 6.63 -29.75 3.78
N GLN A 19 7.17 -30.66 2.97
CA GLN A 19 7.97 -30.31 1.80
C GLN A 19 7.14 -29.60 0.72
N ALA A 20 5.93 -30.09 0.43
CA ALA A 20 5.01 -29.45 -0.51
C ALA A 20 4.63 -28.04 -0.02
N MET A 21 4.36 -27.89 1.28
CA MET A 21 4.07 -26.59 1.90
C MET A 21 5.26 -25.62 1.80
N ALA A 22 6.49 -26.10 2.05
CA ALA A 22 7.70 -25.29 1.93
C ALA A 22 7.94 -24.82 0.48
N GLN A 23 7.70 -25.70 -0.51
CA GLN A 23 7.82 -25.34 -1.93
C GLN A 23 6.74 -24.35 -2.36
N LEU A 24 5.50 -24.52 -1.89
CA LEU A 24 4.42 -23.57 -2.11
C LEU A 24 4.79 -22.19 -1.56
N PHE A 25 5.26 -22.12 -0.33
CA PHE A 25 5.71 -20.87 0.30
C PHE A 25 6.82 -20.20 -0.51
N ARG A 26 7.84 -20.96 -0.93
CA ARG A 26 8.94 -20.43 -1.74
C ARG A 26 8.47 -19.89 -3.08
N GLY A 27 7.55 -20.59 -3.75
CA GLY A 27 6.96 -20.16 -5.01
C GLY A 27 6.15 -18.86 -4.87
N GLU A 28 5.31 -18.77 -3.86
CA GLU A 28 4.52 -17.55 -3.58
C GLU A 28 5.41 -16.38 -3.16
N LEU A 29 6.46 -16.63 -2.36
CA LEU A 29 7.45 -15.62 -1.98
C LEU A 29 8.20 -15.09 -3.20
N SER A 30 8.67 -15.96 -4.09
CA SER A 30 9.36 -15.56 -5.33
C SER A 30 8.48 -14.73 -6.26
N ARG A 31 7.18 -15.08 -6.38
CA ARG A 31 6.20 -14.28 -7.12
C ARG A 31 6.01 -12.91 -6.47
N SER A 32 5.83 -12.85 -5.15
CA SER A 32 5.69 -11.61 -4.40
C SER A 32 6.89 -10.67 -4.61
N ASP A 33 8.10 -11.20 -4.54
CA ASP A 33 9.34 -10.46 -4.77
C ASP A 33 9.44 -9.92 -6.21
N THR A 34 9.15 -10.76 -7.21
CA THR A 34 9.11 -10.34 -8.62
C THR A 34 8.14 -9.17 -8.84
N TRP A 35 6.96 -9.22 -8.22
CA TRP A 35 5.98 -8.14 -8.31
C TRP A 35 6.43 -6.89 -7.55
N ARG A 36 7.12 -7.03 -6.42
CA ARG A 36 7.75 -5.92 -5.70
C ARG A 36 8.78 -5.19 -6.56
N THR A 37 9.71 -5.91 -7.20
CA THR A 37 10.73 -5.29 -8.08
C THR A 37 10.11 -4.51 -9.24
N ARG A 38 9.01 -5.02 -9.82
CA ARG A 38 8.28 -4.34 -10.91
C ARG A 38 7.60 -3.04 -10.47
N LEU A 39 7.27 -2.91 -9.19
CA LEU A 39 6.74 -1.68 -8.60
C LEU A 39 7.84 -0.65 -8.36
N ASP A 40 9.00 -1.08 -7.86
CA ASP A 40 10.12 -0.18 -7.59
C ASP A 40 10.65 0.44 -8.90
N THR A 41 10.63 -0.33 -9.99
CA THR A 41 11.06 0.12 -11.32
C THR A 41 10.26 1.33 -11.81
N THR A 42 8.93 1.36 -11.65
CA THR A 42 8.11 2.48 -12.15
C THR A 42 8.32 3.76 -11.35
N THR A 43 8.51 3.66 -10.04
CA THR A 43 8.87 4.82 -9.19
C THR A 43 10.25 5.37 -9.56
N ASN A 44 11.22 4.50 -9.85
CA ASN A 44 12.54 4.92 -10.33
C ASN A 44 12.45 5.68 -11.66
N TRP A 45 11.65 5.19 -12.62
CA TRP A 45 11.39 5.93 -13.87
C TRP A 45 10.72 7.29 -13.63
N ALA A 46 9.77 7.37 -12.70
CA ALA A 46 9.14 8.64 -12.33
C ALA A 46 10.16 9.64 -11.77
N LEU A 47 11.09 9.20 -10.91
CA LEU A 47 12.15 10.04 -10.36
C LEU A 47 13.13 10.49 -11.45
N THR A 48 13.57 9.58 -12.33
CA THR A 48 14.47 9.89 -13.45
C THR A 48 13.83 10.89 -14.42
N THR A 49 12.57 10.68 -14.81
CA THR A 49 11.83 11.62 -15.66
C THR A 49 11.68 12.99 -14.99
N THR A 50 11.43 13.01 -13.69
CA THR A 50 11.34 14.27 -12.92
C THR A 50 12.67 15.04 -12.94
N ALA A 51 13.79 14.35 -12.69
CA ALA A 51 15.11 14.96 -12.77
C ALA A 51 15.40 15.53 -14.17
N ALA A 52 15.07 14.77 -15.22
CA ALA A 52 15.21 15.25 -16.60
C ALA A 52 14.35 16.48 -16.88
N VAL A 53 13.07 16.45 -16.49
CA VAL A 53 12.13 17.57 -16.66
C VAL A 53 12.62 18.84 -15.97
N ILE A 54 13.13 18.73 -14.73
CA ILE A 54 13.67 19.88 -13.99
C ILE A 54 14.91 20.42 -14.69
N SER A 55 15.86 19.54 -15.06
CA SER A 55 17.07 19.93 -15.78
C SER A 55 16.76 20.66 -17.08
N PHE A 56 15.86 20.13 -17.91
CA PHE A 56 15.45 20.78 -19.16
C PHE A 56 14.66 22.06 -18.92
N GLY A 57 13.72 22.07 -17.97
CA GLY A 57 12.88 23.23 -17.68
C GLY A 57 13.66 24.45 -17.17
N PHE A 58 14.82 24.22 -16.56
CA PHE A 58 15.73 25.26 -16.08
C PHE A 58 17.02 25.42 -16.91
N ALA A 59 17.19 24.67 -18.00
CA ALA A 59 18.39 24.75 -18.84
C ALA A 59 18.58 26.14 -19.48
N SER A 60 17.49 26.82 -19.81
CA SER A 60 17.51 28.19 -20.32
C SER A 60 16.32 29.01 -19.84
N GLN A 61 16.44 30.33 -19.92
CA GLN A 61 15.33 31.26 -19.64
C GLN A 61 14.18 31.08 -20.63
N GLU A 62 14.48 30.74 -21.90
CA GLU A 62 13.51 30.49 -22.97
C GLU A 62 12.79 29.14 -22.84
N SER A 63 13.25 28.26 -21.95
CA SER A 63 12.64 26.95 -21.75
C SER A 63 11.20 27.08 -21.28
N SER A 64 10.28 26.42 -21.99
CA SER A 64 8.85 26.51 -21.71
C SER A 64 8.47 25.89 -20.37
N HIS A 65 7.58 26.56 -19.62
CA HIS A 65 6.99 26.03 -18.38
C HIS A 65 6.13 24.77 -18.63
N VAL A 66 5.71 24.54 -19.89
CA VAL A 66 4.99 23.34 -20.34
C VAL A 66 5.76 22.06 -20.04
N THR A 67 7.10 22.11 -20.03
CA THR A 67 7.96 20.95 -19.71
C THR A 67 7.62 20.33 -18.36
N PHE A 68 7.32 21.15 -17.34
CA PHE A 68 6.92 20.64 -16.02
C PHE A 68 5.51 20.06 -16.03
N LEU A 69 4.58 20.61 -16.82
CA LEU A 69 3.24 20.04 -16.99
C LEU A 69 3.31 18.64 -17.61
N VAL A 70 4.18 18.45 -18.61
CA VAL A 70 4.47 17.14 -19.20
C VAL A 70 5.05 16.20 -18.13
N GLY A 71 5.96 16.69 -17.29
CA GLY A 71 6.49 15.93 -16.15
C GLY A 71 5.41 15.49 -15.18
N ILE A 72 4.51 16.38 -14.76
CA ILE A 72 3.38 16.06 -13.88
C ILE A 72 2.52 14.96 -14.52
N TRP A 73 2.18 15.10 -15.80
CA TRP A 73 1.37 14.13 -16.51
C TRP A 73 2.05 12.75 -16.63
N MET A 74 3.36 12.72 -16.90
CA MET A 74 4.15 11.48 -16.91
C MET A 74 4.16 10.81 -15.54
N VAL A 75 4.39 11.57 -14.46
CA VAL A 75 4.40 11.05 -13.09
C VAL A 75 3.02 10.52 -12.67
N VAL A 76 1.94 11.22 -13.04
CA VAL A 76 0.56 10.72 -12.85
C VAL A 76 0.34 9.41 -13.64
N SER A 77 0.83 9.32 -14.87
CA SER A 77 0.72 8.11 -15.68
C SER A 77 1.46 6.92 -15.06
N PHE A 78 2.68 7.14 -14.54
CA PHE A 78 3.42 6.13 -13.80
C PHE A 78 2.69 5.71 -12.51
N LEU A 79 2.12 6.66 -11.76
CA LEU A 79 1.28 6.38 -10.59
C LEU A 79 0.11 5.46 -10.95
N LEU A 80 -0.60 5.72 -12.04
CA LEU A 80 -1.73 4.89 -12.47
C LEU A 80 -1.31 3.49 -12.92
N ILE A 81 -0.20 3.37 -13.66
CA ILE A 81 0.37 2.09 -14.06
C ILE A 81 0.76 1.28 -12.82
N GLU A 82 1.45 1.93 -11.90
CA GLU A 82 1.95 1.31 -10.68
C GLU A 82 0.82 0.93 -9.72
N ALA A 83 -0.22 1.77 -9.58
CA ALA A 83 -1.40 1.45 -8.78
C ALA A 83 -2.12 0.20 -9.31
N ARG A 84 -2.21 0.02 -10.64
CA ARG A 84 -2.73 -1.23 -11.22
C ARG A 84 -1.84 -2.42 -10.87
N ARG A 85 -0.52 -2.29 -10.98
CA ARG A 85 0.44 -3.35 -10.61
C ARG A 85 0.38 -3.68 -9.11
N TYR A 86 0.18 -2.67 -8.28
CA TYR A 86 0.15 -2.79 -6.82
C TYR A 86 -1.04 -3.65 -6.37
N ARG A 87 -2.18 -3.59 -7.08
CA ARG A 87 -3.32 -4.49 -6.84
C ARG A 87 -2.99 -5.96 -7.07
N TYR A 88 -2.11 -6.27 -8.04
CA TYR A 88 -1.65 -7.65 -8.25
C TYR A 88 -0.62 -8.06 -7.20
N TYR A 89 0.29 -7.16 -6.84
CA TYR A 89 1.24 -7.39 -5.76
C TYR A 89 0.53 -7.71 -4.44
N ASP A 90 -0.54 -6.98 -4.10
CA ASP A 90 -1.33 -7.21 -2.88
C ASP A 90 -1.90 -8.64 -2.82
N LEU A 91 -2.37 -9.18 -3.94
CA LEU A 91 -2.84 -10.57 -4.03
C LEU A 91 -1.74 -11.58 -3.66
N TRP A 92 -0.55 -11.45 -4.28
CA TRP A 92 0.56 -12.37 -4.02
C TRP A 92 1.09 -12.24 -2.60
N ASN A 93 1.22 -11.00 -2.13
CA ASN A 93 1.68 -10.72 -0.78
C ASN A 93 0.70 -11.21 0.28
N ARG A 94 -0.62 -11.18 0.01
CA ARG A 94 -1.64 -11.75 0.90
C ARG A 94 -1.53 -13.26 1.03
N ARG A 95 -1.29 -13.99 -0.06
CA ARG A 95 -1.08 -15.46 0.01
C ARG A 95 0.13 -15.82 0.85
N VAL A 96 1.23 -15.08 0.69
CA VAL A 96 2.42 -15.23 1.53
C VAL A 96 2.07 -14.98 3.00
N ARG A 97 1.30 -13.93 3.30
CA ARG A 97 0.85 -13.64 4.68
C ARG A 97 -0.04 -14.73 5.28
N LEU A 98 -0.96 -15.29 4.50
CA LEU A 98 -1.80 -16.41 4.97
C LEU A 98 -0.96 -17.64 5.31
N LEU A 99 0.10 -17.92 4.53
CA LEU A 99 1.07 -18.97 4.84
C LEU A 99 1.93 -18.64 6.07
N GLU A 100 2.38 -17.39 6.21
CA GLU A 100 3.16 -16.93 7.36
C GLU A 100 2.35 -17.01 8.65
N ASP A 101 1.15 -16.43 8.67
CA ASP A 101 0.28 -16.37 9.84
C ASP A 101 -0.37 -17.71 10.16
N GLY A 102 -0.70 -18.50 9.13
CA GLY A 102 -1.43 -19.75 9.27
C GLY A 102 -0.55 -20.97 9.54
N TRP A 103 0.66 -21.00 9.00
CA TRP A 103 1.55 -22.17 9.06
C TRP A 103 2.85 -21.86 9.80
N TRP A 104 3.63 -20.89 9.33
CA TRP A 104 4.97 -20.63 9.88
C TRP A 104 4.96 -20.07 11.29
N ALA A 105 4.15 -19.04 11.57
CA ALA A 105 4.10 -18.41 12.88
C ALA A 105 3.56 -19.34 13.98
N PRO A 106 2.51 -20.16 13.76
CA PRO A 106 2.11 -21.19 14.71
C PRO A 106 3.19 -22.26 14.93
N MET A 107 3.81 -22.77 13.86
CA MET A 107 4.90 -23.74 13.99
C MET A 107 6.08 -23.21 14.81
N LEU A 108 6.52 -21.98 14.57
CA LEU A 108 7.58 -21.34 15.35
C LEU A 108 7.20 -21.15 16.82
N ARG A 109 5.91 -21.02 17.12
CA ARG A 109 5.36 -20.92 18.48
C ARG A 109 5.02 -22.28 19.10
N HIS A 110 5.20 -23.38 18.37
CA HIS A 110 4.75 -24.72 18.78
C HIS A 110 3.23 -24.77 19.07
N GLU A 111 2.46 -23.96 18.34
CA GLU A 111 0.99 -23.91 18.36
C GLU A 111 0.43 -24.71 17.18
N PRO A 112 -0.81 -25.22 17.26
CA PRO A 112 -1.47 -25.83 16.12
C PRO A 112 -1.62 -24.81 14.97
N VAL A 113 -1.44 -25.29 13.74
CA VAL A 113 -1.67 -24.54 12.50
C VAL A 113 -3.08 -23.94 12.48
N ASP A 114 -3.22 -22.72 11.98
CA ASP A 114 -4.52 -22.04 11.91
C ASP A 114 -5.33 -22.55 10.71
N PRO A 115 -6.39 -23.35 10.92
CA PRO A 115 -7.17 -23.92 9.83
C PRO A 115 -7.98 -22.86 9.06
N ASP A 116 -8.30 -21.73 9.69
CA ASP A 116 -9.06 -20.65 9.04
C ASP A 116 -8.19 -19.91 8.03
N ALA A 117 -6.92 -19.64 8.36
CA ALA A 117 -5.96 -19.04 7.45
C ALA A 117 -5.69 -19.93 6.22
N LEU A 118 -5.54 -21.25 6.42
CA LEU A 118 -5.39 -22.19 5.31
C LEU A 118 -6.66 -22.34 4.47
N ARG A 119 -7.85 -22.28 5.09
CA ARG A 119 -9.12 -22.27 4.35
C ARG A 119 -9.24 -21.01 3.49
N GLU A 120 -8.87 -19.85 4.03
CA GLU A 120 -8.86 -18.59 3.28
C GLU A 120 -7.86 -18.66 2.10
N LEU A 121 -6.67 -19.24 2.31
CA LEU A 121 -5.70 -19.48 1.25
C LEU A 121 -6.26 -20.39 0.15
N ALA A 122 -6.93 -21.48 0.51
CA ALA A 122 -7.56 -22.39 -0.45
C ALA A 122 -8.65 -21.68 -1.28
N VAL A 123 -9.44 -20.81 -0.66
CA VAL A 123 -10.42 -19.97 -1.35
C VAL A 123 -9.72 -19.00 -2.31
N GLU A 124 -8.66 -18.33 -1.88
CA GLU A 124 -7.90 -17.39 -2.71
C GLU A 124 -7.15 -18.07 -3.86
N MET A 125 -6.71 -19.31 -3.68
CA MET A 125 -6.08 -20.13 -4.71
C MET A 125 -7.08 -20.66 -5.74
N SER A 126 -8.26 -21.08 -5.28
CA SER A 126 -9.32 -21.56 -6.18
C SER A 126 -9.99 -20.43 -6.96
N ARG A 127 -10.12 -19.23 -6.37
CA ARG A 127 -10.73 -18.04 -6.98
C ARG A 127 -9.91 -16.80 -6.68
N PRO A 128 -8.83 -16.53 -7.44
CA PRO A 128 -8.03 -15.32 -7.25
C PRO A 128 -8.88 -14.07 -7.53
N GLN A 129 -9.11 -13.26 -6.50
CA GLN A 129 -9.89 -12.02 -6.60
C GLN A 129 -9.07 -10.83 -6.13
N ILE A 130 -9.04 -9.78 -6.96
CA ILE A 130 -8.39 -8.52 -6.60
C ILE A 130 -9.31 -7.76 -5.63
N GLN A 131 -8.98 -7.79 -4.34
CA GLN A 131 -9.77 -7.14 -3.30
C GLN A 131 -9.49 -5.63 -3.18
N LEU A 132 -8.27 -5.22 -3.50
CA LEU A 132 -7.88 -3.82 -3.42
C LEU A 132 -8.54 -3.01 -4.55
N SER A 133 -9.27 -1.96 -4.19
CA SER A 133 -9.86 -1.05 -5.17
C SER A 133 -8.78 -0.21 -5.87
N LEU A 134 -9.05 0.24 -7.10
CA LEU A 134 -8.10 1.10 -7.83
C LEU A 134 -7.86 2.43 -7.10
N VAL A 135 -8.91 3.04 -6.56
CA VAL A 135 -8.81 4.33 -5.84
C VAL A 135 -7.98 4.16 -4.57
N SER A 136 -8.19 3.08 -3.82
CA SER A 136 -7.36 2.75 -2.65
C SER A 136 -5.89 2.53 -3.03
N ALA A 137 -5.63 1.83 -4.13
CA ALA A 137 -4.27 1.62 -4.63
C ALA A 137 -3.59 2.94 -5.04
N ILE A 138 -4.31 3.83 -5.74
CA ILE A 138 -3.81 5.15 -6.12
C ILE A 138 -3.48 5.96 -4.87
N ALA A 139 -4.40 6.05 -3.91
CA ALA A 139 -4.17 6.80 -2.66
C ALA A 139 -2.94 6.28 -1.90
N THR A 140 -2.79 4.96 -1.78
CA THR A 140 -1.64 4.35 -1.10
C THR A 140 -0.31 4.66 -1.81
N ARG A 141 -0.24 4.53 -3.14
CA ARG A 141 1.00 4.80 -3.89
C ARG A 141 1.30 6.30 -4.01
N LEU A 142 0.26 7.13 -4.11
CA LEU A 142 0.37 8.58 -4.05
C LEU A 142 1.07 8.99 -2.75
N ASN A 143 0.62 8.49 -1.60
CA ASN A 143 1.16 8.97 -0.32
C ASN A 143 2.55 8.43 0.00
N ARG A 144 2.91 7.29 -0.56
CA ARG A 144 4.16 6.59 -0.24
C ARG A 144 5.31 6.89 -1.17
N ALA A 145 5.02 7.21 -2.43
CA ALA A 145 6.05 7.33 -3.46
C ALA A 145 5.87 8.57 -4.34
N TYR A 146 4.66 8.81 -4.85
CA TYR A 146 4.46 9.81 -5.92
C TYR A 146 4.16 11.23 -5.41
N GLY A 147 3.60 11.36 -4.20
CA GLY A 147 3.20 12.64 -3.61
C GLY A 147 4.36 13.63 -3.52
N PRO A 148 5.51 13.24 -2.92
CA PRO A 148 6.69 14.10 -2.90
C PRO A 148 7.18 14.50 -4.30
N ILE A 149 7.18 13.57 -5.26
CA ILE A 149 7.60 13.83 -6.65
C ILE A 149 6.69 14.88 -7.32
N LEU A 150 5.37 14.71 -7.18
CA LEU A 150 4.39 15.64 -7.72
C LEU A 150 4.46 17.02 -7.05
N ILE A 151 4.72 17.09 -5.74
CA ILE A 151 4.92 18.37 -5.03
C ILE A 151 6.15 19.10 -5.59
N VAL A 152 7.27 18.41 -5.78
CA VAL A 152 8.49 19.01 -6.35
C VAL A 152 8.21 19.55 -7.77
N LEU A 153 7.52 18.78 -8.61
CA LEU A 153 7.14 19.23 -9.96
C LEU A 153 6.18 20.43 -9.92
N LEU A 154 5.22 20.44 -9.01
CA LEU A 154 4.26 21.55 -8.87
C LEU A 154 4.95 22.83 -8.41
N VAL A 155 5.85 22.74 -7.41
CA VAL A 155 6.62 23.88 -6.90
C VAL A 155 7.57 24.42 -7.98
N THR A 156 8.25 23.54 -8.71
CA THR A 156 9.15 23.96 -9.79
C THR A 156 8.41 24.59 -10.95
N TRP A 157 7.23 24.06 -11.32
CA TRP A 157 6.34 24.69 -12.30
C TRP A 157 5.91 26.09 -11.84
N PHE A 158 5.43 26.22 -10.60
CA PHE A 158 5.03 27.51 -10.03
C PHE A 158 6.18 28.52 -10.08
N PHE A 159 7.37 28.09 -9.62
CA PHE A 159 8.56 28.93 -9.64
C PHE A 159 8.92 29.38 -11.07
N LYS A 160 8.82 28.49 -12.06
CA LYS A 160 9.11 28.83 -13.47
C LYS A 160 8.12 29.89 -14.00
N VAL A 161 6.81 29.69 -13.82
CA VAL A 161 5.78 30.63 -14.29
C VAL A 161 5.86 31.97 -13.56
N TYR A 162 6.19 31.95 -12.27
CA TYR A 162 6.33 33.15 -11.46
C TYR A 162 7.59 33.96 -11.82
N SER A 163 8.73 33.31 -12.02
CA SER A 163 10.02 33.99 -12.20
C SER A 163 10.23 34.53 -13.62
N HIS A 164 9.75 33.84 -14.65
CA HIS A 164 10.09 34.15 -16.05
C HIS A 164 8.89 34.68 -16.83
N PRO A 165 9.08 35.71 -17.69
CA PRO A 165 10.32 36.48 -17.92
C PRO A 165 10.59 37.53 -16.82
N ARG A 166 9.59 37.88 -16.02
CA ARG A 166 9.68 38.80 -14.87
C ARG A 166 8.63 38.40 -13.84
N PRO A 167 8.70 38.82 -12.56
CA PRO A 167 7.60 38.59 -11.63
C PRO A 167 6.24 39.12 -12.14
N PRO A 168 5.13 38.41 -11.92
CA PRO A 168 3.79 38.86 -12.32
C PRO A 168 3.38 40.12 -11.54
N ARG A 169 2.62 41.02 -12.19
CA ARG A 169 2.14 42.26 -11.56
C ARG A 169 0.97 42.03 -10.61
N ASP A 170 0.10 41.12 -10.99
CA ASP A 170 -1.10 40.72 -10.24
C ASP A 170 -1.40 39.23 -10.48
N PHE A 171 -2.46 38.73 -9.85
CA PHE A 171 -2.88 37.34 -9.99
C PHE A 171 -3.38 37.02 -11.42
N GLY A 172 -3.98 37.98 -12.12
CA GLY A 172 -4.44 37.81 -13.50
C GLY A 172 -3.28 37.57 -14.46
N ASP A 173 -2.24 38.40 -14.38
CA ASP A 173 -0.99 38.28 -15.16
C ASP A 173 -0.32 36.93 -14.90
N PHE A 174 -0.33 36.44 -13.65
CA PHE A 174 0.16 35.09 -13.35
C PHE A 174 -0.67 33.99 -14.05
N VAL A 175 -1.99 34.07 -13.98
CA VAL A 175 -2.89 33.10 -14.58
C VAL A 175 -2.76 33.12 -16.11
N ASP A 176 -2.70 34.28 -16.75
CA ASP A 176 -2.58 34.40 -18.20
C ASP A 176 -1.27 33.82 -18.74
N ARG A 177 -0.19 33.91 -17.95
CA ARG A 177 1.11 33.31 -18.30
C ARG A 177 1.15 31.80 -18.22
N ALA A 178 0.24 31.19 -17.46
CA ALA A 178 0.10 29.74 -17.38
C ALA A 178 -0.52 29.14 -18.66
N HIS A 179 -0.82 29.94 -19.70
CA HIS A 179 -1.36 29.43 -20.96
C HIS A 179 -0.40 28.43 -21.62
N VAL A 180 -1.00 27.45 -22.30
CA VAL A 180 -0.26 26.43 -23.05
C VAL A 180 -0.70 26.49 -24.49
N ALA A 181 0.12 27.11 -25.35
CA ALA A 181 -0.22 27.37 -26.75
C ALA A 181 -1.62 28.04 -26.88
N TRP A 182 -2.60 27.37 -27.46
CA TRP A 182 -3.97 27.87 -27.59
C TRP A 182 -4.85 27.67 -26.35
N ILE A 183 -4.36 26.97 -25.32
CA ILE A 183 -5.11 26.67 -24.10
C ILE A 183 -5.00 27.87 -23.14
N PRO A 184 -6.11 28.53 -22.78
CA PRO A 184 -6.08 29.66 -21.88
C PRO A 184 -5.49 29.29 -20.52
N GLY A 185 -4.68 30.18 -19.95
CA GLY A 185 -4.07 29.99 -18.63
C GLY A 185 -5.05 29.68 -17.49
N PRO A 186 -6.27 30.28 -17.44
CA PRO A 186 -7.28 29.89 -16.47
C PRO A 186 -7.66 28.40 -16.54
N VAL A 187 -7.69 27.80 -17.73
CA VAL A 187 -8.03 26.37 -17.91
C VAL A 187 -6.90 25.49 -17.38
N VAL A 188 -5.66 25.88 -17.62
CA VAL A 188 -4.46 25.16 -17.13
C VAL A 188 -4.40 25.22 -15.61
N MET A 189 -4.63 26.41 -15.04
CA MET A 189 -4.71 26.62 -13.60
C MET A 189 -5.85 25.82 -12.96
N ALA A 190 -7.03 25.80 -13.57
CA ALA A 190 -8.16 25.01 -13.07
C ALA A 190 -7.86 23.51 -13.11
N ALA A 191 -7.23 23.01 -14.17
CA ALA A 191 -6.84 21.60 -14.28
C ALA A 191 -5.79 21.20 -13.24
N LEU A 192 -4.77 22.04 -13.03
CA LEU A 192 -3.77 21.83 -11.98
C LEU A 192 -4.40 21.89 -10.59
N LEU A 193 -5.24 22.88 -10.31
CA LEU A 193 -5.94 23.02 -9.04
C LEU A 193 -6.81 21.79 -8.77
N PHE A 194 -7.57 21.34 -9.76
CA PHE A 194 -8.37 20.12 -9.66
C PHE A 194 -7.50 18.90 -9.34
N LEU A 195 -6.38 18.72 -10.06
CA LEU A 195 -5.46 17.63 -9.82
C LEU A 195 -4.86 17.68 -8.40
N THR A 196 -4.44 18.85 -7.94
CA THR A 196 -3.89 19.05 -6.59
C THR A 196 -4.93 18.80 -5.51
N LEU A 197 -6.17 19.28 -5.69
CA LEU A 197 -7.26 19.03 -4.74
C LEU A 197 -7.67 17.55 -4.72
N ALA A 198 -7.71 16.90 -5.88
CA ALA A 198 -7.97 15.45 -5.96
C ALA A 198 -6.85 14.66 -5.26
N ALA A 199 -5.58 15.03 -5.48
CA ALA A 199 -4.44 14.41 -4.81
C ALA A 199 -4.49 14.64 -3.29
N ALA A 200 -4.80 15.85 -2.83
CA ALA A 200 -4.95 16.18 -1.41
C ALA A 200 -6.12 15.44 -0.77
N TYR A 201 -7.26 15.34 -1.47
CA TYR A 201 -8.40 14.55 -1.03
C TYR A 201 -8.03 13.07 -0.89
N LEU A 202 -7.37 12.47 -1.89
CA LEU A 202 -6.91 11.08 -1.82
C LEU A 202 -5.87 10.88 -0.71
N PHE A 203 -4.99 11.86 -0.50
CA PHE A 203 -4.02 11.86 0.58
C PHE A 203 -4.72 11.77 1.93
N THR A 204 -5.66 12.68 2.20
CA THR A 204 -6.44 12.73 3.44
C THR A 204 -7.39 11.53 3.59
N ALA A 205 -8.06 11.11 2.51
CA ALA A 205 -8.95 9.96 2.52
C ALA A 205 -8.21 8.66 2.84
N SER A 206 -6.94 8.52 2.42
CA SER A 206 -6.12 7.35 2.76
C SER A 206 -6.00 7.10 4.27
N PHE A 207 -6.14 8.14 5.10
CA PHE A 207 -6.07 7.99 6.54
C PHE A 207 -7.23 7.15 7.08
N PHE A 208 -8.34 7.11 6.34
CA PHE A 208 -9.59 6.43 6.67
C PHE A 208 -9.83 5.16 5.83
N ILE A 209 -9.15 5.00 4.69
CA ILE A 209 -9.27 3.81 3.83
C ILE A 209 -8.58 2.61 4.50
N ARG A 210 -9.24 1.44 4.47
CA ARG A 210 -8.71 0.18 5.03
C ARG A 210 -7.39 -0.19 4.36
N SER A 211 -6.38 -0.50 5.17
CA SER A 211 -5.10 -1.01 4.67
C SER A 211 -5.29 -2.34 3.95
N PRO A 212 -4.57 -2.59 2.85
CA PRO A 212 -4.52 -3.90 2.22
C PRO A 212 -4.03 -4.95 3.23
N LEU A 213 -4.65 -6.14 3.24
CA LEU A 213 -4.39 -7.18 4.25
C LEU A 213 -2.91 -7.62 4.28
N GLY A 214 -2.19 -7.47 3.17
CA GLY A 214 -0.83 -7.98 3.02
C GLY A 214 0.27 -7.18 3.74
N GLU A 215 0.00 -5.94 4.14
CA GLU A 215 1.05 -5.05 4.64
C GLU A 215 1.37 -5.31 6.11
N LEU A 216 2.68 -5.46 6.39
CA LEU A 216 3.24 -5.69 7.72
C LEU A 216 2.60 -4.75 8.75
N ARG A 217 1.83 -5.33 9.67
CA ARG A 217 1.33 -4.61 10.85
C ARG A 217 2.52 -4.40 11.77
N THR A 218 3.02 -3.17 11.84
CA THR A 218 4.10 -2.87 12.78
C THR A 218 3.58 -3.02 14.22
N ARG A 219 4.44 -3.54 15.10
CA ARG A 219 4.18 -3.57 16.54
C ARG A 219 4.28 -2.11 17.05
N PRO A 220 3.27 -1.53 17.71
CA PRO A 220 3.30 -0.14 18.12
C PRO A 220 4.43 0.09 19.12
N ARG A 221 5.30 1.08 18.85
CA ARG A 221 6.46 1.43 19.68
C ARG A 221 6.26 2.80 20.34
N GLY A 222 5.37 2.85 21.33
CA GLY A 222 5.28 3.95 22.31
C GLY A 222 4.73 5.30 21.81
N ARG A 223 4.24 6.12 22.74
CA ARG A 223 3.53 7.40 22.49
C ARG A 223 4.39 8.54 21.93
N ARG A 224 5.71 8.40 21.82
CA ARG A 224 6.63 9.52 21.57
C ARG A 224 7.14 9.67 20.12
N ALA A 225 6.78 8.78 19.21
CA ALA A 225 7.26 8.80 17.81
C ALA A 225 6.21 9.32 16.78
N ALA A 226 5.05 9.80 17.24
CA ALA A 226 3.86 9.98 16.40
C ALA A 226 3.96 11.06 15.28
N LEU A 227 4.82 12.07 15.41
CA LEU A 227 4.86 13.18 14.46
C LEU A 227 5.65 12.86 13.20
N TRP A 228 6.79 12.17 13.32
CA TRP A 228 7.60 11.76 12.16
C TRP A 228 7.10 10.46 11.51
N GLU A 229 6.39 9.62 12.26
CA GLU A 229 5.67 8.45 11.72
C GLU A 229 4.53 8.85 10.75
N SER A 230 4.09 10.12 10.74
CA SER A 230 3.07 10.60 9.81
C SER A 230 3.58 10.75 8.37
N PHE A 231 4.87 11.02 8.18
CA PHE A 231 5.52 11.06 6.87
C PHE A 231 5.90 9.66 6.33
N TYR A 232 5.97 8.66 7.22
CA TYR A 232 6.24 7.26 6.91
C TYR A 232 5.18 6.36 7.55
N ARG A 233 3.91 6.49 7.15
CA ARG A 233 2.82 5.90 7.93
C ARG A 233 2.91 4.36 8.05
N PRO A 234 3.12 3.83 9.27
CA PRO A 234 2.93 2.43 9.62
C PRO A 234 1.46 2.23 10.04
N TYR A 235 0.77 1.23 9.48
CA TYR A 235 -0.69 1.14 9.65
C TYR A 235 -1.15 0.72 11.05
N ALA A 236 -2.30 1.28 11.45
CA ALA A 236 -2.97 1.06 12.72
C ALA A 236 -3.59 -0.35 12.82
N ILE A 237 -3.32 -1.02 13.94
CA ILE A 237 -3.89 -2.30 14.33
C ILE A 237 -5.34 -2.10 14.79
N GLN A 238 -6.32 -2.70 14.12
CA GLN A 238 -7.55 -3.06 14.83
C GLN A 238 -7.28 -4.34 15.61
N ARG A 239 -7.40 -4.26 16.94
CA ARG A 239 -7.47 -5.44 17.82
C ARG A 239 -8.67 -6.27 17.36
N ARG A 240 -8.42 -7.40 16.68
CA ARG A 240 -9.42 -8.47 16.64
C ARG A 240 -9.60 -8.90 18.10
N LYS A 241 -10.76 -8.58 18.70
CA LYS A 241 -11.15 -9.19 19.98
C LYS A 241 -11.10 -10.69 19.75
N ARG A 242 -10.10 -11.38 20.31
CA ARG A 242 -10.13 -12.84 20.39
C ARG A 242 -11.48 -13.21 21.00
N PRO A 243 -12.28 -14.10 20.38
CA PRO A 243 -13.40 -14.69 21.08
C PRO A 243 -12.88 -15.26 22.38
N ARG A 244 -13.48 -14.86 23.50
CA ARG A 244 -13.15 -15.43 24.81
C ARG A 244 -13.45 -16.93 24.70
N PRO A 245 -12.51 -17.84 25.04
CA PRO A 245 -12.80 -19.26 24.97
C PRO A 245 -14.03 -19.55 25.86
N PRO A 246 -15.03 -20.28 25.35
CA PRO A 246 -16.19 -20.63 26.16
C PRO A 246 -15.73 -21.59 27.26
N GLY A 247 -15.61 -21.09 28.50
CA GLY A 247 -15.21 -21.92 29.64
C GLY A 247 -14.41 -21.23 30.75
N ALA A 248 -13.99 -19.97 30.60
CA ALA A 248 -13.36 -19.24 31.71
C ALA A 248 -14.41 -18.85 32.77
N ARG A 249 -14.80 -19.81 33.61
CA ARG A 249 -15.62 -19.60 34.81
C ARG A 249 -14.93 -18.57 35.70
N ALA A 250 -15.68 -17.54 36.09
CA ALA A 250 -15.33 -16.68 37.19
C ALA A 250 -15.35 -17.52 38.48
N GLY A 251 -14.24 -17.54 39.22
CA GLY A 251 -14.19 -18.18 40.54
C GLY A 251 -12.98 -19.09 40.74
N ALA A 252 -11.78 -18.54 40.74
CA ALA A 252 -10.67 -19.14 41.49
C ALA A 252 -10.54 -18.32 42.78
N GLN A 253 -11.06 -18.87 43.89
CA GLN A 253 -10.84 -18.33 45.23
C GLN A 253 -9.34 -18.33 45.53
N ARG A 254 -8.81 -17.20 45.99
CA ARG A 254 -7.44 -17.12 46.52
C ARG A 254 -7.34 -18.00 47.78
N PRO A 255 -6.27 -18.81 47.95
CA PRO A 255 -6.05 -19.49 49.23
C PRO A 255 -5.75 -18.46 50.34
N PRO A 256 -6.21 -18.71 51.59
CA PRO A 256 -5.96 -17.80 52.71
C PRO A 256 -4.48 -17.81 53.12
N ALA A 257 -3.97 -16.63 53.51
CA ALA A 257 -2.61 -16.43 53.98
C ALA A 257 -2.38 -17.10 55.36
N PRO A 258 -1.20 -17.69 55.63
CA PRO A 258 -0.89 -18.24 56.93
C PRO A 258 -0.66 -17.12 57.96
N PHE A 259 -1.20 -17.32 59.16
CA PHE A 259 -1.05 -16.48 60.34
C PHE A 259 0.42 -16.20 60.70
N ASP A 260 0.76 -14.92 60.89
CA ASP A 260 1.95 -14.52 61.65
C ASP A 260 1.66 -14.67 63.15
N ARG A 261 2.43 -15.53 63.83
CA ARG A 261 2.60 -15.49 65.29
C ARG A 261 3.77 -14.56 65.59
N HIS A 262 3.52 -13.49 66.34
CA HIS A 262 4.20 -13.12 67.59
C HIS A 262 3.66 -11.77 68.10
#